data_AF-A0A0Q6YP12-F1
#
_entry.id   AF-A0A0Q6YP12-F1
#
_cell.length_a   1.000
_cell.length_b   1.000
_cell.length_c   1.000
_cell.angle_alpha   90.00
_cell.angle_beta   90.00
_cell.angle_gamma   90.00
#
_symmetry.space_group_name_H-M   'P 1'
#
loop_
_entity.id
_entity.type
_entity.pdbx_description
1 polymer ?
#
loop_
_entity_poly.entity_id
_entity_poly.type
_entity_poly.pdbx_seq_one_letter_code
_entity_poly.pdbx_strand_id
1 'polypeptide(L)' 'MSPLQILSLLLALSTALNIAFTTGLLAHRSGAGIPQAILAGAGAAATSLGIYFAAIAAYR' A
#
# COMPACT_ATOMS: atom_id res chain seq x y z
N MET A 1 -0.55 14.72 17.59
CA MET A 1 0.09 14.34 16.32
C MET A 1 1.13 15.37 15.97
N SER A 2 2.41 15.01 15.99
CA SER A 2 3.47 15.94 15.58
C SER A 2 3.54 16.04 14.04
N PRO A 3 4.06 17.15 13.49
CA PRO A 3 4.22 17.30 12.03
C PRO A 3 4.97 16.13 11.37
N LEU A 4 6.00 15.60 12.04
CA LEU A 4 6.76 14.44 11.57
C LEU A 4 5.89 13.17 11.46
N GLN A 5 4.95 12.95 12.38
CA GLN A 5 4.03 11.82 12.30
C GLN A 5 3.13 11.92 11.07
N ILE A 6 2.61 13.12 10.79
CA ILE A 6 1.77 13.36 9.62
C ILE A 6 2.57 13.11 8.33
N LEU A 7 3.79 13.65 8.23
CA LEU A 7 4.67 13.43 7.08
C LEU A 7 5.02 11.95 6.89
N SER A 8 5.29 11.22 7.97
CA SER A 8 5.57 9.78 7.90
C SER A 8 4.36 8.96 7.43
N LEU A 9 3.14 9.32 7.87
CA LEU A 9 1.91 8.68 7.42
C LEU A 9 1.64 8.96 5.94
N LEU A 10 1.83 10.20 5.49
CA LEU A 10 1.68 10.57 4.09
C LEU A 10 2.70 9.86 3.21
N LEU A 11 3.94 9.70 3.69
CA LEU A 11 4.97 8.92 3.01
C LEU A 11 4.56 7.45 2.87
N ALA A 12 4.13 6.82 3.98
CA ALA A 12 3.68 5.43 3.97
C ALA A 12 2.45 5.20 3.07
N LEU A 13 1.52 6.16 3.05
CA LEU A 13 0.37 6.11 2.16
C LEU A 13 0.80 6.24 0.69
N SER A 14 1.69 7.18 0.39
CA SER A 14 2.23 7.37 -0.96
C SER A 14 2.94 6.12 -1.47
N THR A 15 3.80 5.50 -0.65
CA THR A 15 4.47 4.26 -1.04
C THR A 15 3.49 3.12 -1.26
N ALA A 16 2.49 2.96 -0.39
CA ALA A 16 1.45 1.94 -0.54
C ALA A 16 0.65 2.12 -1.84
N LEU A 17 0.31 3.36 -2.22
CA LEU A 17 -0.38 3.65 -3.48
C LEU A 17 0.49 3.32 -4.70
N ASN A 18 1.77 3.68 -4.69
CA ASN A 18 2.69 3.31 -5.76
C ASN A 18 2.77 1.79 -5.92
N ILE A 19 2.91 1.05 -4.83
CA ILE A 19 2.91 -0.42 -4.83
C ILE A 19 1.59 -0.96 -5.38
N ALA A 20 0.45 -0.40 -4.98
CA ALA A 20 -0.87 -0.84 -5.45
C ALA A 20 -1.04 -0.66 -6.96
N PHE A 21 -0.67 0.50 -7.51
CA PHE A 21 -0.74 0.75 -8.95
C PHE A 21 0.18 -0.18 -9.73
N THR A 22 1.43 -0.34 -9.28
CA THR A 22 2.38 -1.25 -9.92
C THR A 22 1.88 -2.70 -9.89
N THR A 23 1.37 -3.15 -8.74
CA THR A 23 0.85 -4.51 -8.58
C THR A 23 -0.40 -4.76 -9.41
N GLY A 24 -1.35 -3.81 -9.40
CA GLY A 24 -2.57 -3.91 -10.21
C GLY A 24 -2.27 -3.91 -11.71
N LEU A 25 -1.33 -3.05 -12.16
CA LEU A 25 -0.90 -3.03 -13.55
C LEU A 25 -0.21 -4.34 -13.95
N LEU A 26 0.68 -4.87 -13.10
CA LEU A 26 1.34 -6.17 -13.32
C LEU A 26 0.32 -7.31 -13.38
N ALA A 27 -0.65 -7.34 -12.46
CA ALA A 27 -1.69 -8.35 -12.44
C ALA A 27 -2.52 -8.31 -13.74
N HIS A 28 -2.92 -7.11 -14.19
CA HIS A 28 -3.63 -6.97 -15.45
C HIS A 28 -2.79 -7.41 -16.66
N ARG A 29 -1.52 -7.00 -16.71
CA ARG A 29 -0.58 -7.43 -17.77
C ARG A 29 -0.28 -8.92 -17.77
N SER A 30 -0.49 -9.60 -16.64
CA SER A 30 -0.33 -11.05 -16.51
C SER A 30 -1.60 -11.82 -16.90
N GLY A 31 -2.61 -11.13 -17.45
CA GLY A 31 -3.86 -11.74 -17.93
C GLY A 31 -4.99 -11.76 -16.90
N ALA A 32 -4.83 -11.14 -15.73
CA ALA A 32 -5.92 -11.01 -14.78
C ALA A 32 -6.97 -10.01 -15.29
N GLY A 33 -8.25 -10.36 -15.10
CA GLY A 33 -9.35 -9.44 -15.37
C GLY A 33 -9.27 -8.18 -14.49
N ILE A 34 -9.90 -7.08 -14.95
CA ILE A 34 -9.89 -5.78 -14.24
C ILE A 34 -10.26 -5.92 -12.75
N PRO A 35 -11.32 -6.68 -12.35
CA PRO A 35 -11.65 -6.83 -10.94
C PRO A 35 -10.53 -7.50 -10.12
N GLN A 36 -9.88 -8.53 -10.69
CA GLN A 36 -8.78 -9.22 -10.01
C GLN A 36 -7.53 -8.35 -9.91
N ALA A 37 -7.24 -7.56 -10.94
CA ALA A 37 -6.13 -6.60 -10.92
C ALA A 37 -6.34 -5.52 -9.84
N ILE A 38 -7.57 -5.00 -9.69
CA ILE A 38 -7.93 -4.07 -8.61
C ILE A 38 -7.75 -4.73 -7.25
N LEU A 39 -8.23 -5.96 -7.07
CA LEU A 39 -8.07 -6.70 -5.81
C LEU A 39 -6.61 -6.95 -5.47
N ALA A 40 -5.76 -7.28 -6.45
CA ALA A 40 -4.34 -7.48 -6.26
C ALA A 40 -3.64 -6.18 -5.79
N GLY A 41 -3.93 -5.06 -6.47
CA GLY A 41 -3.42 -3.75 -6.06
C GLY A 41 -3.90 -3.33 -4.67
N ALA A 42 -5.19 -3.48 -4.39
CA ALA A 42 -5.78 -3.17 -3.09
C ALA A 42 -5.18 -4.02 -1.96
N GLY A 43 -4.98 -5.32 -2.18
CA GLY A 43 -4.34 -6.22 -1.24
C GLY A 43 -2.88 -5.82 -0.95
N ALA A 44 -2.13 -5.42 -1.98
CA ALA A 44 -0.76 -4.95 -1.83
C ALA A 44 -0.68 -3.63 -1.03
N ALA A 45 -1.58 -2.67 -1.28
CA ALA A 45 -1.69 -1.47 -0.46
C ALA A 45 -2.03 -1.78 1.00
N ALA A 46 -3.04 -2.62 1.24
CA ALA A 46 -3.49 -2.99 2.58
C ALA A 46 -2.39 -3.69 3.37
N THR A 47 -1.65 -4.60 2.74
CA THR A 47 -0.50 -5.29 3.35
C THR A 47 0.61 -4.30 3.72
N SER A 48 0.96 -3.39 2.80
CA SER A 48 2.02 -2.41 3.02
C SER A 48 1.69 -1.47 4.19
N LEU A 49 0.46 -0.94 4.24
CA LEU A 49 -0.01 -0.12 5.34
C LEU A 49 -0.11 -0.92 6.65
N GLY A 50 -0.58 -2.16 6.58
CA GLY A 50 -0.65 -3.06 7.74
C GLY A 50 0.71 -3.28 8.38
N ILE A 51 1.75 -3.53 7.58
CA ILE A 51 3.14 -3.65 8.05
C ILE A 51 3.61 -2.34 8.67
N TYR A 52 3.33 -1.20 8.04
CA TYR A 52 3.70 0.11 8.59
C TYR A 52 3.06 0.38 9.96
N PHE A 53 1.77 0.11 10.11
CA PHE A 53 1.08 0.26 11.40
C PHE A 53 1.56 -0.75 12.44
N ALA A 54 1.82 -2.00 12.05
CA ALA A 54 2.40 -3.00 12.93
C ALA A 54 3.79 -2.57 13.44
N ALA A 55 4.62 -1.99 12.57
CA ALA A 55 5.91 -1.44 12.95
C ALA A 55 5.76 -0.25 13.91
N ILE A 56 4.81 0.66 13.68
CA ILE A 56 4.52 1.73 14.63
C ILE A 56 4.12 1.16 16.00
N ALA A 57 3.24 0.17 16.04
CA ALA A 57 2.78 -0.45 17.29
C ALA A 57 3.89 -1.22 18.03
N ALA A 58 4.89 -1.74 17.31
CA ALA A 58 6.01 -2.48 17.90
C ALA A 58 7.14 -1.58 18.41
N TYR A 59 7.39 -0.43 17.75
CA TYR A 59 8.58 0.40 17.97
C TYR A 59 8.30 1.78 18.56
N ARG A 60 7.04 2.13 18.79
CA ARG A 60 6.63 3.37 19.49
C ARG A 60 5.70 3.03 20.63
#